data_AF-A0AAV1X0V9-F1
#
_entry.id   AF-A0AAV1X0V9-F1
#
_cell.length_a   1.000
_cell.length_b   1.000
_cell.length_c   1.000
_cell.angle_alpha   90.00
_cell.angle_beta   90.00
_cell.angle_gamma   90.00
#
_symmetry.space_group_name_H-M   'P 1'
#
loop_
_entity.id
_entity.type
_entity.pdbx_description
1 polymer ?
#
loop_
_entity_poly.entity_id
_entity_poly.type
_entity_poly.pdbx_seq_one_letter_code
_entity_poly.pdbx_strand_id
1 'polypeptide(L)'
;MKYWFPVSRMPKDGRNWPLVRDMIRKNQRLVVFGSMEEKEKSEGIAYQWNYMVENKYGHGGLVKGQCSQRKESSPLNDKTKSLVLVNHFQTVSLKAFTAKGNSKDIMDMLSTCYDAAGNRWANFVAVDFYKRCQGGGAFEAIDKLNGRLMCGSDELQACAVSLFTSL
;
A
#
# COMPACT_ATOMS: atom_id res chain seq x y z
N MET A 1 -5.48 -23.52 -1.43
CA MET A 1 -5.52 -22.25 -2.21
C MET A 1 -6.92 -21.74 -2.55
N LYS A 2 -8.01 -22.22 -1.93
CA LYS A 2 -9.40 -21.82 -2.29
C LYS A 2 -9.67 -20.31 -2.24
N TYR A 3 -8.99 -19.59 -1.33
CA TYR A 3 -9.20 -18.16 -1.10
C TYR A 3 -8.11 -17.26 -1.67
N TRP A 4 -7.06 -17.84 -2.26
CA TRP A 4 -5.92 -17.08 -2.73
C TRP A 4 -6.21 -16.46 -4.09
N PHE A 5 -5.76 -15.22 -4.29
CA PHE A 5 -5.64 -14.65 -5.61
C PHE A 5 -4.36 -15.21 -6.26
N PRO A 6 -4.48 -16.01 -7.34
CA PRO A 6 -3.36 -16.79 -7.86
C PRO A 6 -2.39 -15.93 -8.66
N VAL A 7 -1.10 -16.26 -8.57
CA VAL A 7 0.00 -15.63 -9.33
C VAL A 7 -0.30 -15.53 -10.83
N SER A 8 -0.90 -16.57 -11.42
CA SER A 8 -1.25 -16.61 -12.85
C SER A 8 -2.24 -15.50 -13.28
N ARG A 9 -2.91 -14.84 -12.34
CA ARG A 9 -3.84 -13.74 -12.59
C ARG A 9 -3.35 -12.41 -12.02
N MET A 10 -2.18 -12.37 -11.39
CA MET A 10 -1.61 -11.12 -10.89
C MET A 10 -1.15 -10.26 -12.07
N PRO A 11 -1.54 -8.98 -12.10
CA PRO A 11 -1.07 -8.07 -13.13
C PRO A 11 0.45 -7.92 -13.10
N LYS A 12 1.04 -7.79 -14.27
CA LYS A 12 2.45 -7.47 -14.48
C LYS A 12 2.57 -6.25 -15.38
N ASP A 13 3.74 -5.61 -15.38
CA ASP A 13 4.09 -4.53 -16.29
C ASP A 13 3.16 -3.31 -16.15
N GLY A 14 2.91 -2.91 -14.90
CA GLY A 14 2.14 -1.72 -14.57
C GLY A 14 0.62 -1.85 -14.76
N ARG A 15 0.13 -3.04 -15.16
CA ARG A 15 -1.30 -3.27 -15.35
C ARG A 15 -2.09 -3.17 -14.04
N ASN A 16 -3.34 -2.74 -14.19
CA ASN A 16 -4.27 -2.57 -13.08
C ASN A 16 -4.64 -3.89 -12.42
N TRP A 17 -4.75 -3.86 -11.10
CA TRP A 17 -5.30 -4.95 -10.30
C TRP A 17 -6.82 -5.02 -10.43
N PRO A 18 -7.41 -6.23 -10.34
CA PRO A 18 -8.86 -6.34 -10.29
C PRO A 18 -9.40 -5.63 -9.05
N LEU A 19 -10.64 -5.14 -9.15
CA LEU A 19 -11.33 -4.58 -7.99
C LEU A 19 -11.53 -5.66 -6.93
N VAL A 20 -11.47 -5.27 -5.66
CA VAL A 20 -11.74 -6.17 -4.52
C VAL A 20 -13.10 -6.86 -4.66
N ARG A 21 -14.12 -6.16 -5.16
CA ARG A 21 -15.44 -6.72 -5.49
C ARG A 21 -15.37 -7.93 -6.43
N ASP A 22 -14.53 -7.86 -7.46
CA ASP A 22 -14.41 -8.93 -8.46
C ASP A 22 -13.61 -10.11 -7.92
N MET A 23 -12.62 -9.84 -7.07
CA MET A 23 -11.90 -10.86 -6.33
C MET A 23 -12.83 -11.62 -5.37
N ILE A 24 -13.69 -10.88 -4.62
CA ILE A 24 -14.70 -11.45 -3.72
C ILE A 24 -15.69 -12.35 -4.45
N ARG A 25 -16.20 -11.92 -5.61
CA ARG A 25 -17.13 -12.72 -6.46
C ARG A 25 -16.54 -14.07 -6.86
N LYS A 26 -15.22 -14.16 -7.00
CA LYS A 26 -14.49 -15.40 -7.32
C LYS A 26 -14.00 -16.15 -6.06
N ASN A 27 -14.45 -15.74 -4.88
CA ASN A 27 -14.00 -16.25 -3.59
C ASN A 27 -12.47 -16.13 -3.36
N GLN A 28 -11.82 -15.14 -3.98
CA GLN A 28 -10.39 -14.86 -3.86
C GLN A 28 -10.23 -13.64 -2.94
N ARG A 29 -9.91 -13.86 -1.67
CA ARG A 29 -9.91 -12.82 -0.62
C ARG A 29 -8.55 -12.65 0.07
N LEU A 30 -7.53 -13.35 -0.43
CA LEU A 30 -6.20 -13.37 0.15
C LEU A 30 -5.17 -13.19 -0.96
N VAL A 31 -4.38 -12.13 -0.87
CA VAL A 31 -3.18 -11.93 -1.70
C VAL A 31 -1.98 -12.17 -0.80
N VAL A 32 -1.04 -13.01 -1.25
CA VAL A 32 0.13 -13.39 -0.46
C VAL A 32 1.38 -13.06 -1.26
N PHE A 33 2.27 -12.30 -0.63
CA PHE A 33 3.57 -11.97 -1.17
C PHE A 33 4.66 -12.56 -0.27
N GLY A 34 5.81 -12.86 -0.85
CA GLY A 34 7.00 -13.33 -0.15
C GLY A 34 8.27 -12.73 -0.76
N SER A 35 9.37 -12.80 0.00
CA SER A 35 10.67 -12.25 -0.40
C SER A 35 11.65 -13.31 -0.91
N MET A 36 11.23 -14.56 -1.10
CA MET A 36 12.03 -15.63 -1.69
C MET A 36 11.47 -15.96 -3.07
N GLU A 37 12.30 -15.81 -4.11
CA GLU A 37 11.88 -15.93 -5.50
C GLU A 37 11.43 -17.35 -5.86
N GLU A 38 12.11 -18.37 -5.33
CA GLU A 38 11.83 -19.77 -5.67
C GLU A 38 10.43 -20.20 -5.23
N LYS A 39 9.85 -19.53 -4.21
CA LYS A 39 8.51 -19.80 -3.67
C LYS A 39 7.38 -19.42 -4.60
N GLU A 40 7.62 -18.54 -5.58
CA GLU A 40 6.60 -18.26 -6.60
C GLU A 40 6.32 -19.50 -7.44
N LYS A 41 7.38 -20.21 -7.85
CA LYS A 41 7.25 -21.45 -8.64
C LYS A 41 6.85 -22.66 -7.78
N SER A 42 7.44 -22.81 -6.59
CA SER A 42 7.23 -24.02 -5.77
C SER A 42 5.95 -23.99 -4.93
N GLU A 43 5.54 -22.82 -4.43
CA GLU A 43 4.43 -22.66 -3.49
C GLU A 43 3.30 -21.76 -4.02
N GLY A 44 3.50 -21.09 -5.16
CA GLY A 44 2.54 -20.12 -5.70
C GLY A 44 2.44 -18.84 -4.85
N ILE A 45 3.47 -18.52 -4.05
CA ILE A 45 3.55 -17.28 -3.28
C ILE A 45 4.26 -16.23 -4.12
N ALA A 46 3.56 -15.14 -4.43
CA ALA A 46 4.08 -14.12 -5.33
C ALA A 46 5.40 -13.52 -4.81
N TYR A 47 6.43 -13.49 -5.65
CA TYR A 47 7.68 -12.83 -5.29
C TYR A 47 7.47 -11.31 -5.32
N GLN A 48 7.51 -10.67 -4.14
CA GLN A 48 6.98 -9.32 -3.97
C GLN A 48 7.61 -8.28 -4.90
N TRP A 49 8.91 -8.41 -5.17
CA TRP A 49 9.68 -7.48 -6.01
C TRP A 49 9.28 -7.53 -7.49
N ASN A 50 8.50 -8.53 -7.90
CA ASN A 50 7.90 -8.55 -9.24
C ASN A 50 6.68 -7.62 -9.37
N TYR A 51 6.02 -7.25 -8.27
CA TYR A 51 4.69 -6.62 -8.30
C TYR A 51 4.63 -5.24 -7.64
N MET A 52 5.49 -4.97 -6.67
CA MET A 52 5.45 -3.72 -5.89
C MET A 52 6.80 -3.05 -5.73
N VAL A 53 6.76 -1.72 -5.54
CA VAL A 53 7.87 -0.94 -5.00
C VAL A 53 7.62 -0.64 -3.52
N GLU A 54 8.68 -0.55 -2.73
CA GLU A 54 8.61 -0.43 -1.27
C GLU A 54 9.67 0.55 -0.75
N ASN A 55 9.28 1.49 0.12
CA ASN A 55 10.23 2.37 0.81
C ASN A 55 10.88 1.66 2.01
N LYS A 56 12.01 2.20 2.49
CA LYS A 56 12.70 1.69 3.67
C LYS A 56 11.76 1.58 4.87
N TYR A 57 12.00 0.57 5.70
CA TYR A 57 11.39 0.48 7.02
C TYR A 57 12.29 1.11 8.09
N GLY A 58 11.77 1.20 9.32
CA GLY A 58 12.52 1.70 10.46
C GLY A 58 12.89 3.17 10.30
N HIS A 59 13.97 3.60 10.95
CA HIS A 59 14.36 5.01 10.93
C HIS A 59 14.56 5.58 9.51
N GLY A 60 15.08 4.77 8.58
CA GLY A 60 15.27 5.18 7.18
C GLY A 60 13.96 5.39 6.41
N GLY A 61 12.86 4.82 6.86
CA GLY A 61 11.51 5.02 6.30
C GLY A 61 10.77 6.23 6.86
N LEU A 62 11.28 6.82 7.94
CA LEU A 62 10.62 7.90 8.69
C LEU A 62 11.32 9.25 8.51
N VAL A 63 12.28 9.35 7.59
CA VAL A 63 13.00 10.59 7.31
C VAL A 63 12.03 11.59 6.67
N LYS A 64 11.72 12.68 7.38
CA LYS A 64 10.75 13.68 6.92
C LYS A 64 11.14 14.23 5.55
N GLY A 65 10.18 14.23 4.62
CA GLY A 65 10.37 14.75 3.26
C GLY A 65 11.22 13.85 2.35
N GLN A 66 11.59 12.64 2.79
CA GLN A 66 12.33 11.70 1.98
C GLN A 66 11.69 10.31 2.01
N CYS A 67 11.35 9.79 0.82
CA CYS A 67 10.89 8.42 0.65
C CYS A 67 11.89 7.65 -0.22
N SER A 68 12.77 6.88 0.43
CA SER A 68 13.82 6.10 -0.25
C SER A 68 13.41 4.65 -0.39
N GLN A 69 13.69 4.03 -1.54
CA GLN A 69 13.44 2.61 -1.77
C GLN A 69 14.18 1.71 -0.77
N ARG A 70 13.61 0.53 -0.50
CA ARG A 70 14.38 -0.60 0.00
C ARG A 70 15.44 -1.04 -1.01
N LYS A 71 16.49 -1.70 -0.51
CA LYS A 71 17.62 -2.14 -1.33
C LYS A 71 17.18 -3.13 -2.41
N GLU A 72 16.26 -4.01 -2.05
CA GLU A 72 15.74 -5.09 -2.89
C GLU A 72 14.63 -4.63 -3.84
N SER A 73 14.02 -3.47 -3.57
CA SER A 73 12.99 -2.86 -4.41
C SER A 73 13.60 -2.21 -5.64
N SER A 74 12.86 -2.22 -6.75
CA SER A 74 13.05 -1.26 -7.85
C SER A 74 12.95 0.20 -7.36
N PRO A 75 13.43 1.19 -8.14
CA PRO A 75 13.08 2.60 -7.97
C PRO A 75 11.59 2.82 -7.72
N LEU A 76 11.24 3.69 -6.78
CA LEU A 76 9.82 3.91 -6.41
C LEU A 76 8.99 4.43 -7.59
N ASN A 77 9.62 5.12 -8.54
CA ASN A 77 8.99 5.59 -9.78
C ASN A 77 8.95 4.53 -10.90
N ASP A 78 9.38 3.29 -10.65
CA ASP A 78 9.23 2.18 -11.59
C ASP A 78 7.75 1.82 -11.74
N LYS A 79 7.18 2.25 -12.86
CA LYS A 79 5.77 2.02 -13.21
C LYS A 79 5.49 0.63 -13.77
N THR A 80 6.52 -0.20 -14.00
CA THR A 80 6.32 -1.62 -14.34
C THR A 80 5.81 -2.42 -13.14
N LYS A 81 6.01 -1.90 -11.91
CA LYS A 81 5.42 -2.40 -10.68
C LYS A 81 4.16 -1.60 -10.38
N SER A 82 2.99 -2.23 -10.47
CA SER A 82 1.72 -1.52 -10.32
C SER A 82 1.37 -1.18 -8.87
N LEU A 83 1.99 -1.84 -7.91
CA LEU A 83 1.72 -1.63 -6.48
C LEU A 83 2.80 -0.77 -5.81
N VAL A 84 2.38 0.05 -4.85
CA VAL A 84 3.25 0.85 -3.98
C VAL A 84 2.93 0.51 -2.52
N LEU A 85 3.95 0.08 -1.77
CA LEU A 85 3.89 -0.20 -0.33
C LEU A 85 4.70 0.86 0.42
N VAL A 86 4.08 1.49 1.42
CA VAL A 86 4.74 2.43 2.33
C VAL A 86 4.89 1.80 3.72
N ASN A 87 6.13 1.59 4.14
CA ASN A 87 6.51 1.28 5.51
C ASN A 87 6.60 2.57 6.33
N HIS A 88 5.76 2.70 7.34
CA HIS A 88 5.74 3.82 8.30
C HIS A 88 5.72 3.30 9.73
N PHE A 89 6.84 2.70 10.15
CA PHE A 89 7.03 2.19 11.50
C PHE A 89 8.51 2.24 11.91
N GLN A 90 8.76 2.26 13.21
CA GLN A 90 10.12 2.34 13.75
C GLN A 90 10.81 0.97 13.74
N THR A 91 12.14 0.96 13.79
CA THR A 91 12.90 -0.29 13.92
C THR A 91 12.57 -1.01 15.24
N VAL A 92 12.31 -0.25 16.30
CA VAL A 92 11.88 -0.75 17.60
C VAL A 92 10.44 -0.32 17.83
N SER A 93 9.53 -1.31 17.92
CA SER A 93 8.09 -1.07 18.03
C SER A 93 7.68 -0.69 19.46
N LEU A 94 7.77 0.60 19.78
CA LEU A 94 7.37 1.14 21.08
C LEU A 94 6.03 1.88 20.99
N LYS A 95 5.04 1.38 21.75
CA LYS A 95 3.68 1.96 21.84
C LYS A 95 3.68 3.46 22.12
N ALA A 96 4.66 3.96 22.88
CA ALA A 96 4.78 5.37 23.24
C ALA A 96 4.97 6.29 22.03
N PHE A 97 5.66 5.84 20.98
CA PHE A 97 5.92 6.66 19.79
C PHE A 97 4.87 6.50 18.69
N THR A 98 4.08 5.44 18.74
CA THR A 98 3.06 5.14 17.73
C THR A 98 1.95 6.18 17.68
N ALA A 99 1.61 6.78 18.83
CA ALA A 99 0.58 7.81 18.92
C ALA A 99 0.89 9.01 17.99
N LYS A 100 2.17 9.41 17.91
CA LYS A 100 2.60 10.49 17.03
C LYS A 100 2.75 10.00 15.59
N GLY A 101 3.41 8.85 15.42
CA GLY A 101 3.71 8.28 14.10
C GLY A 101 2.45 8.01 13.26
N ASN A 102 1.42 7.39 13.84
CA ASN A 102 0.19 7.07 13.12
C ASN A 102 -0.85 8.19 13.17
N SER A 103 -0.46 9.45 13.38
CA SER A 103 -1.37 10.60 13.33
C SER A 103 -1.06 11.48 12.11
N LYS A 104 -0.42 12.65 12.27
CA LYS A 104 -0.07 13.52 11.15
C LYS A 104 1.12 12.97 10.34
N ASP A 105 2.09 12.36 11.01
CA ASP A 105 3.35 11.95 10.40
C ASP A 105 3.14 10.92 9.27
N ILE A 106 2.16 10.01 9.40
CA ILE A 106 1.82 9.05 8.34
C ILE A 106 1.25 9.75 7.10
N MET A 107 0.43 10.78 7.25
CA MET A 107 -0.15 11.52 6.13
C MET A 107 0.91 12.31 5.36
N ASP A 108 1.83 12.95 6.08
CA ASP A 108 2.96 13.66 5.50
C ASP A 108 3.87 12.68 4.73
N MET A 109 4.11 11.49 5.28
CA MET A 109 4.92 10.46 4.62
C MET A 109 4.22 9.89 3.37
N LEU A 110 2.92 9.64 3.43
CA LEU A 110 2.16 9.18 2.25
C LEU A 110 2.23 10.19 1.10
N SER A 111 2.16 11.49 1.39
CA SER A 111 2.30 12.55 0.39
C SER A 111 3.73 12.61 -0.17
N THR A 112 4.74 12.50 0.71
CA THR A 112 6.15 12.43 0.30
C THR A 112 6.42 11.22 -0.62
N CYS A 113 5.89 10.06 -0.27
CA CYS A 113 6.05 8.85 -1.07
C CYS A 113 5.23 8.88 -2.37
N TYR A 114 4.11 9.61 -2.43
CA TYR A 114 3.36 9.82 -3.67
C TYR A 114 4.22 10.51 -4.73
N ASP A 115 4.93 11.57 -4.36
CA ASP A 115 5.85 12.28 -5.26
C ASP A 115 7.00 11.37 -5.71
N ALA A 116 7.65 10.69 -4.75
CA ALA A 116 8.75 9.77 -5.03
C ALA A 116 8.33 8.56 -5.89
N ALA A 117 7.08 8.12 -5.78
CA ALA A 117 6.51 7.02 -6.56
C ALA A 117 6.04 7.43 -7.96
N GLY A 118 6.38 8.64 -8.40
CA GLY A 118 6.04 9.15 -9.73
C GLY A 118 4.55 9.48 -9.86
N ASN A 119 4.02 10.16 -8.84
CA ASN A 119 2.62 10.60 -8.72
C ASN A 119 1.64 9.43 -8.59
N ARG A 120 1.97 8.44 -7.75
CA ARG A 120 1.13 7.26 -7.50
C ARG A 120 0.90 7.09 -6.02
N TRP A 121 -0.37 7.02 -5.62
CA TRP A 121 -0.73 6.78 -4.23
C TRP A 121 -0.41 5.35 -3.82
N ALA A 122 -0.04 5.17 -2.56
CA ALA A 122 0.24 3.87 -1.98
C ALA A 122 -1.01 2.97 -2.03
N ASN A 123 -0.82 1.69 -2.35
CA ASN A 123 -1.87 0.68 -2.22
C ASN A 123 -1.94 0.11 -0.81
N PHE A 124 -0.81 0.13 -0.10
CA PHE A 124 -0.66 -0.42 1.24
C PHE A 124 0.19 0.52 2.09
N VAL A 125 -0.16 0.62 3.37
CA VAL A 125 0.69 1.26 4.39
C VAL A 125 0.86 0.31 5.57
N ALA A 126 2.11 0.04 5.95
CA ALA A 126 2.46 -0.79 7.08
C ALA A 126 2.80 0.09 8.29
N VAL A 127 2.19 -0.21 9.43
CA VAL A 127 2.32 0.56 10.68
C VAL A 127 2.39 -0.38 11.89
N ASP A 128 3.01 0.10 12.97
CA ASP A 128 2.89 -0.55 14.28
C ASP A 128 1.60 -0.11 15.01
N PHE A 129 1.02 -0.99 15.85
CA PHE A 129 -0.15 -0.75 16.72
C PHE A 129 -1.31 0.07 16.09
N TYR A 130 -1.77 -0.32 14.89
CA TYR A 130 -2.76 0.39 14.08
C TYR A 130 -4.03 0.94 14.78
N LYS A 131 -4.49 0.33 15.89
CA LYS A 131 -5.70 0.77 16.62
C LYS A 131 -5.49 1.97 17.54
N ARG A 132 -4.27 2.44 17.75
CA ARG A 132 -3.97 3.51 18.71
C ARG A 132 -3.62 4.78 17.97
N CYS A 133 -4.36 5.89 18.20
CA CYS A 133 -4.00 7.29 17.92
C CYS A 133 -5.18 8.26 18.11
N GLN A 134 -4.90 9.58 18.08
CA GLN A 134 -5.88 10.65 17.88
C GLN A 134 -6.09 10.91 16.37
N GLY A 135 -7.19 11.56 16.00
CA GLY A 135 -7.41 12.05 14.62
C GLY A 135 -7.38 10.97 13.55
N GLY A 136 -8.19 9.90 13.71
CA GLY A 136 -8.44 8.86 12.70
C GLY A 136 -7.28 7.89 12.38
N GLY A 137 -6.05 8.39 12.42
CA GLY A 137 -4.79 7.69 12.33
C GLY A 137 -4.66 6.75 11.13
N ALA A 138 -4.28 5.49 11.38
CA ALA A 138 -4.12 4.51 10.31
C ALA A 138 -5.42 4.27 9.50
N PHE A 139 -6.60 4.44 10.10
CA PHE A 139 -7.87 4.29 9.39
C PHE A 139 -8.12 5.46 8.45
N GLU A 140 -7.87 6.70 8.90
CA GLU A 140 -7.97 7.89 8.03
C GLU A 140 -6.96 7.81 6.88
N ALA A 141 -5.74 7.32 7.15
CA ALA A 141 -4.73 7.11 6.11
C ALA A 141 -5.22 6.16 5.01
N ILE A 142 -5.88 5.07 5.39
CA ILE A 142 -6.48 4.13 4.43
C ILE A 142 -7.67 4.76 3.69
N ASP A 143 -8.52 5.53 4.37
CA ASP A 143 -9.65 6.22 3.72
C ASP A 143 -9.16 7.23 2.67
N LYS A 144 -8.13 8.01 2.98
CA LYS A 144 -7.47 8.93 2.03
C LYS A 144 -6.91 8.17 0.84
N LEU A 145 -6.15 7.09 1.06
CA LEU A 145 -5.58 6.30 -0.03
C LEU A 145 -6.67 5.71 -0.93
N ASN A 146 -7.75 5.16 -0.35
CA ASN A 146 -8.88 4.65 -1.10
C ASN A 146 -9.59 5.76 -1.90
N GLY A 147 -9.82 6.93 -1.29
CA GLY A 147 -10.42 8.08 -1.96
C GLY A 147 -9.59 8.52 -3.17
N ARG A 148 -8.28 8.64 -2.97
CA ARG A 148 -7.34 9.04 -4.01
C ARG A 148 -7.23 8.02 -5.14
N LEU A 149 -7.21 6.73 -4.82
CA LEU A 149 -7.13 5.65 -5.82
C LEU A 149 -8.44 5.44 -6.58
N MET A 150 -9.61 5.64 -5.95
CA MET A 150 -10.90 5.38 -6.59
C MET A 150 -11.49 6.57 -7.34
N CYS A 151 -11.40 7.78 -6.77
CA CYS A 151 -12.05 8.96 -7.33
C CYS A 151 -11.21 10.25 -7.27
N GLY A 152 -9.93 10.17 -6.86
CA GLY A 152 -9.03 11.31 -6.79
C GLY A 152 -9.27 12.27 -5.61
N SER A 153 -10.25 11.98 -4.75
CA SER A 153 -10.61 12.80 -3.58
C SER A 153 -9.78 12.43 -2.34
N ASP A 154 -9.60 13.39 -1.43
CA ASP A 154 -9.10 13.11 -0.08
C ASP A 154 -10.15 12.43 0.81
N GLU A 155 -11.43 12.62 0.50
CA GLU A 155 -12.56 12.09 1.26
C GLU A 155 -13.18 10.91 0.53
N LEU A 156 -13.17 9.74 1.16
CA LEU A 156 -13.75 8.51 0.61
C LEU A 156 -15.26 8.64 0.36
N GLN A 157 -15.97 9.41 1.20
CA GLN A 157 -17.40 9.66 1.09
C GLN A 157 -17.75 10.35 -0.24
N ALA A 158 -16.86 11.21 -0.76
CA ALA A 158 -17.05 11.84 -2.06
C ALA A 158 -17.09 10.83 -3.21
N CYS A 159 -16.40 9.68 -3.08
CA CYS A 159 -16.44 8.63 -4.10
C CYS A 159 -17.82 7.98 -4.22
N ALA A 160 -18.63 7.99 -3.15
CA ALA A 160 -20.01 7.49 -3.22
C ALA A 160 -20.90 8.44 -4.04
N VAL A 161 -20.68 9.76 -3.95
CA VAL A 161 -21.47 10.77 -4.67
C VAL A 161 -21.22 10.70 -6.18
N SER A 162 -19.98 10.47 -6.63
CA SER A 162 -19.63 10.35 -8.05
C SER A 162 -20.29 9.14 -8.76
N LEU A 163 -20.68 8.10 -8.01
CA LEU A 163 -21.40 6.95 -8.56
C LEU A 163 -22.88 7.26 -8.83
N PHE A 164 -23.46 8.29 -8.20
CA PHE A 164 -24.85 8.70 -8.40
C PHE A 164 -25.02 9.84 -9.40
N THR A 165 -23.97 10.59 -9.72
CA THR A 165 -24.00 11.67 -10.72
C THR A 165 -23.61 11.22 -12.14
N SER A 166 -23.24 9.94 -12.29
CA SER A 166 -22.89 9.32 -13.58
C SER A 166 -24.02 8.43 -14.14
N LEU A 167 -25.24 8.56 -13.60
CA LEU A 167 -26.47 7.92 -14.07
C LEU A 167 -27.44 8.96 -14.62
#